data_AF-D7KZV2-F1
#
_entry.id   AF-D7KZV2-F1
#
_cell.length_a   1.000
_cell.length_b   1.000
_cell.length_c   1.000
_cell.angle_alpha   90.00
_cell.angle_beta   90.00
_cell.angle_gamma   90.00
#
_symmetry.space_group_name_H-M   'P 1'
#
loop_
_entity.id
_entity.type
_entity.pdbx_description
1 polymer ?
#
loop_
_entity_poly.entity_id
_entity_poly.type
_entity_poly.pdbx_seq_one_letter_code
_entity_poly.pdbx_strand_id
1 'polypeptide(L)'
;MASSTLFKLNSQTLKALNPSPPSLSPPNSRIFHLHFSKSLSQQQHSKLNHKSTTTRFFVPLCFSLPSPSSPPISKEEAILQAKTCLLSCLIKPLNNPKLASPKLRKLKQPRFRLEIPILDDDSPSSLSQLAFSIFHDLPISRRGSNVKILFLWPDPSFIDSAVKAFRSDSVNHIAMSPVSDSVNKALRSADVAVFMAPEKTQVEDVKTASEAFSSKPVVMINPRWLFEEEKGFGDGFIGSFEVIYAFTGLEVRGVLSKRKGVIFKCVRDGVVSGERWNVLVEEEEGNGILKVVSQFNSRPSMEEVELVLYNLMAMNSPITKSAKFLKDLVSNITGKK
;
A
#
# COMPACT_ATOMS: atom_id res chain seq x y z
N MET A 1 -12.31 -27.15 -25.08
CA MET A 1 -12.13 -26.09 -24.08
C MET A 1 -10.66 -26.06 -23.72
N ALA A 2 -9.92 -25.06 -24.19
CA ALA A 2 -8.48 -24.95 -23.94
C ALA A 2 -8.27 -24.22 -22.62
N SER A 3 -7.60 -24.88 -21.66
CA SER A 3 -7.20 -24.31 -20.37
C SER A 3 -6.06 -23.31 -20.59
N SER A 4 -6.31 -22.02 -20.34
CA SER A 4 -5.34 -20.93 -20.46
C SER A 4 -4.51 -20.77 -19.17
N THR A 5 -3.19 -20.99 -19.24
CA THR A 5 -2.23 -20.84 -18.13
C THR A 5 -1.17 -19.77 -18.44
N LEU A 6 -1.61 -18.58 -18.87
CA LEU A 6 -0.68 -17.51 -19.26
C LEU A 6 -0.03 -16.80 -18.06
N PHE A 7 -0.58 -16.94 -16.85
CA PHE A 7 -0.11 -16.18 -15.69
C PHE A 7 -0.13 -17.01 -14.42
N LYS A 8 0.77 -16.65 -13.50
CA LYS A 8 0.73 -17.10 -12.11
C LYS A 8 0.69 -15.85 -11.25
N LEU A 9 -0.38 -15.69 -10.46
CA LEU A 9 -0.38 -14.76 -9.32
C LEU A 9 0.73 -15.22 -8.39
N ASN A 10 1.76 -14.39 -8.25
CA ASN A 10 2.81 -14.65 -7.30
C ASN A 10 2.57 -13.73 -6.11
N SER A 11 2.16 -14.30 -4.98
CA SER A 11 2.14 -13.60 -3.69
C SER A 11 3.56 -13.24 -3.20
N GLN A 12 4.59 -13.36 -4.05
CA GLN A 12 5.99 -13.20 -3.67
C GLN A 12 6.49 -11.77 -3.88
N THR A 13 6.67 -11.06 -2.77
CA THR A 13 8.01 -10.77 -2.23
C THR A 13 9.00 -10.16 -3.23
N LEU A 14 9.30 -8.86 -3.06
CA LEU A 14 10.47 -8.21 -3.67
C LEU A 14 11.74 -8.94 -3.19
N LYS A 15 12.22 -9.91 -3.97
CA LYS A 15 13.50 -10.58 -3.69
C LYS A 15 14.64 -9.62 -4.00
N ALA A 16 15.32 -9.14 -2.96
CA ALA A 16 16.66 -8.59 -3.09
C ALA A 16 17.61 -9.70 -3.59
N LEU A 17 18.29 -9.44 -4.69
CA LEU A 17 19.29 -10.35 -5.25
C LEU A 17 20.57 -10.22 -4.44
N ASN A 18 20.77 -11.09 -3.44
CA ASN A 18 22.09 -11.26 -2.81
C ASN A 18 22.80 -12.47 -3.44
N PRO A 19 24.03 -12.31 -3.94
CA PRO A 19 24.84 -13.43 -4.41
C PRO A 19 25.33 -14.24 -3.21
N SER A 20 25.19 -15.56 -3.29
CA SER A 20 25.72 -16.53 -2.33
C SER A 20 27.27 -16.48 -2.27
N PRO A 21 27.90 -16.37 -1.09
CA PRO A 21 29.34 -16.58 -0.96
C PRO A 21 29.67 -18.04 -0.58
N PRO A 22 30.79 -18.61 -1.07
CA PRO A 22 31.31 -19.87 -0.55
C PRO A 22 31.99 -19.64 0.82
N SER A 23 32.01 -20.70 1.62
CA SER A 23 32.58 -20.76 2.97
C SER A 23 34.09 -20.52 3.00
N LEU A 24 34.55 -19.87 4.09
CA LEU A 24 35.75 -20.16 4.91
C LEU A 24 36.17 -18.90 5.70
N SER A 25 36.34 -19.03 7.01
CA SER A 25 36.84 -17.99 7.93
C SER A 25 38.31 -18.26 8.32
N PRO A 26 38.98 -17.35 9.05
CA PRO A 26 39.42 -15.98 8.72
C PRO A 26 40.98 -15.86 8.85
N PRO A 27 41.62 -14.69 8.59
CA PRO A 27 41.87 -13.76 9.70
C PRO A 27 42.03 -12.25 9.34
N ASN A 28 41.95 -11.45 10.40
CA ASN A 28 42.62 -10.16 10.67
C ASN A 28 42.40 -8.92 9.78
N SER A 29 41.68 -7.98 10.38
CA SER A 29 41.94 -6.53 10.46
C SER A 29 42.58 -5.82 9.26
N ARG A 30 41.82 -4.87 8.69
CA ARG A 30 42.26 -3.49 8.44
C ARG A 30 41.05 -2.62 8.11
N ILE A 31 40.77 -1.70 9.04
CA ILE A 31 39.87 -0.57 8.87
C ILE A 31 40.57 0.42 7.95
N PHE A 32 39.93 0.78 6.83
CA PHE A 32 40.19 2.03 6.15
C PHE A 32 38.89 2.82 6.05
N HIS A 33 38.88 3.95 6.76
CA HIS A 33 37.89 5.00 6.67
C HIS A 33 37.87 5.61 5.27
N LEU A 34 36.67 5.88 4.74
CA LEU A 34 36.47 7.02 3.85
C LEU A 34 35.38 7.93 4.42
N HIS A 35 35.78 9.19 4.55
CA HIS A 35 35.13 10.30 5.21
C HIS A 35 33.92 10.80 4.44
N PHE A 36 32.83 11.11 5.14
CA PHE A 36 31.90 12.16 4.73
C PHE A 36 32.16 13.41 5.56
N SER A 37 32.30 14.53 4.86
CA SER A 37 32.64 15.84 5.38
C SER A 37 31.57 16.37 6.34
N LYS A 38 32.00 16.78 7.53
CA LYS A 38 31.27 17.67 8.42
C LYS A 38 31.54 19.11 7.98
N SER A 39 30.51 19.89 7.67
CA SER A 39 30.59 21.35 7.80
C SER A 39 29.87 21.75 9.09
N LEU A 40 30.59 22.46 9.95
CA LEU A 40 30.11 22.99 11.22
C LEU A 40 30.16 24.52 11.19
N SER A 41 29.34 25.12 12.07
CA SER A 41 29.24 26.54 12.46
C SER A 41 28.39 27.42 11.52
N GLN A 42 27.53 28.32 12.01
CA GLN A 42 27.67 29.20 13.17
C GLN A 42 26.40 29.34 14.01
N GLN A 43 26.60 29.40 15.33
CA GLN A 43 25.70 30.00 16.30
C GLN A 43 25.75 31.53 16.17
N GLN A 44 24.59 32.19 16.24
CA GLN A 44 24.51 33.54 16.80
C GLN A 44 23.35 33.61 17.78
N HIS A 45 23.69 33.99 19.01
CA HIS A 45 22.78 34.39 20.06
C HIS A 45 22.18 35.76 19.73
N SER A 46 20.86 35.89 19.80
CA SER A 46 20.23 37.16 20.16
C SER A 46 19.01 36.90 21.03
N LYS A 47 19.01 37.51 22.21
CA LYS A 47 17.90 37.55 23.15
C LYS A 47 16.97 38.67 22.70
N LEU A 48 15.69 38.39 22.50
CA LEU A 48 14.65 39.42 22.61
C LEU A 48 13.32 38.78 23.02
N ASN A 49 12.85 39.19 24.19
CA ASN A 49 11.50 38.97 24.69
C ASN A 49 10.50 39.65 23.76
N HIS A 50 9.48 38.94 23.26
CA HIS A 50 8.16 39.52 23.08
C HIS A 50 7.06 38.45 23.05
N LYS A 51 5.97 38.80 23.72
CA LYS A 51 4.80 37.97 24.04
C LYS A 51 3.95 37.65 22.79
N SER A 52 3.46 36.42 22.77
CA SER A 52 2.13 35.97 22.33
C SER A 52 1.64 36.36 20.92
N THR A 53 1.54 35.35 20.03
CA THR A 53 0.29 34.84 19.43
C THR A 53 0.71 33.89 18.29
N THR A 54 0.85 32.60 18.58
CA THR A 54 1.28 31.62 17.57
C THR A 54 0.08 31.06 16.83
N THR A 55 -0.31 31.72 15.74
CA THR A 55 -1.01 31.04 14.63
C THR A 55 -0.07 29.98 14.07
N ARG A 56 -0.34 28.71 14.36
CA ARG A 56 0.41 27.58 13.78
C ARG A 56 0.09 27.49 12.29
N PHE A 57 0.94 28.09 11.48
CA PHE A 57 0.98 27.83 10.05
C PHE A 57 1.28 26.34 9.86
N PHE A 58 0.42 25.66 9.09
CA PHE A 58 0.70 24.33 8.57
C PHE A 58 1.95 24.44 7.70
N VAL A 59 3.08 23.95 8.19
CA VAL A 59 4.27 23.73 7.36
C VAL A 59 3.90 22.63 6.37
N PRO A 60 3.93 22.87 5.05
CA PRO A 60 3.85 21.79 4.09
C PRO A 60 5.11 20.97 4.30
N LEU A 61 4.97 19.74 4.79
CA LEU A 61 6.04 18.75 4.72
C LEU A 61 6.24 18.43 3.23
N CYS A 62 7.02 19.27 2.54
CA CYS A 62 7.60 18.96 1.25
C CYS A 62 8.70 17.92 1.48
N PHE A 63 8.31 16.68 1.75
CA PHE A 63 9.14 15.57 1.35
C PHE A 63 9.15 15.62 -0.18
N SER A 64 10.32 15.88 -0.78
CA SER A 64 10.57 15.58 -2.18
C SER A 64 10.50 14.06 -2.36
N LEU A 65 9.28 13.54 -2.32
CA LEU A 65 8.94 12.15 -2.61
C LEU A 65 9.20 11.90 -4.10
N PRO A 66 9.80 10.77 -4.48
CA PRO A 66 9.77 10.32 -5.86
C PRO A 66 8.31 10.30 -6.34
N SER A 67 8.07 10.77 -7.57
CA SER A 67 6.74 10.90 -8.15
C SER A 67 5.91 9.63 -7.90
N PRO A 68 4.87 9.65 -7.04
CA PRO A 68 4.18 8.45 -6.53
C PRO A 68 3.28 7.75 -7.58
N SER A 69 3.54 7.99 -8.87
CA SER A 69 2.93 7.33 -10.03
C SER A 69 3.72 6.11 -10.46
N SER A 70 4.98 6.00 -10.06
CA SER A 70 5.76 4.80 -10.33
C SER A 70 5.46 3.73 -9.27
N PRO A 71 5.32 2.47 -9.68
CA PRO A 71 5.29 1.36 -8.74
C PRO A 71 6.55 1.37 -7.86
N PRO A 72 6.46 0.96 -6.59
CA PRO A 72 7.60 0.89 -5.69
C PRO A 72 8.63 -0.14 -6.18
N ILE A 73 9.91 0.18 -6.02
CA ILE A 73 11.03 -0.73 -6.31
C ILE A 73 11.58 -1.44 -5.07
N SER A 74 11.18 -0.99 -3.87
CA SER A 74 11.54 -1.60 -2.59
C SER A 74 10.34 -1.74 -1.66
N LYS A 75 10.49 -2.57 -0.61
CA LYS A 75 9.47 -2.74 0.43
C LYS A 75 9.26 -1.44 1.20
N GLU A 76 10.35 -0.76 1.54
CA GLU A 76 10.35 0.47 2.31
C GLU A 76 9.64 1.58 1.52
N GLU A 77 9.83 1.63 0.21
CA GLU A 77 9.11 2.54 -0.67
C GLU A 77 7.62 2.19 -0.74
N ALA A 78 7.27 0.90 -0.85
CA ALA A 78 5.86 0.47 -0.82
C ALA A 78 5.16 0.88 0.48
N ILE A 79 5.83 0.72 1.62
CA ILE A 79 5.33 1.15 2.94
C ILE A 79 5.18 2.68 2.98
N LEU A 80 6.18 3.42 2.49
CA LEU A 80 6.13 4.89 2.46
C LEU A 80 4.99 5.42 1.58
N GLN A 81 4.78 4.83 0.40
CA GLN A 81 3.67 5.17 -0.48
C GLN A 81 2.32 4.87 0.18
N ALA A 82 2.17 3.68 0.77
CA ALA A 82 0.95 3.30 1.49
C ALA A 82 0.66 4.23 2.69
N LYS A 83 1.70 4.57 3.45
CA LYS A 83 1.64 5.53 4.57
C LYS A 83 1.18 6.91 4.10
N THR A 84 1.71 7.39 2.98
CA THR A 84 1.34 8.69 2.40
C THR A 84 -0.11 8.70 1.91
N CYS A 85 -0.55 7.63 1.24
CA CYS A 85 -1.94 7.44 0.83
C CYS A 85 -2.86 7.49 2.05
N LEU A 86 -2.54 6.72 3.09
CA LEU A 86 -3.32 6.63 4.32
C LEU A 86 -3.41 7.98 5.04
N LEU A 87 -2.28 8.68 5.19
CA LEU A 87 -2.24 10.01 5.79
C LEU A 87 -3.22 10.96 5.10
N SER A 88 -3.11 11.08 3.77
CA SER A 88 -3.97 11.98 2.99
C SER A 88 -5.45 11.63 3.09
N CYS A 89 -5.79 10.33 3.10
CA CYS A 89 -7.16 9.84 3.21
C CYS A 89 -7.77 10.01 4.60
N LEU A 90 -6.96 9.99 5.68
CA LEU A 90 -7.45 10.09 7.06
C LEU A 90 -7.67 11.53 7.55
N ILE A 91 -6.95 12.52 7.01
CA ILE A 91 -6.99 13.92 7.48
C ILE A 91 -8.42 14.46 7.53
N LYS A 92 -9.17 14.32 6.44
CA LYS A 92 -10.54 14.86 6.31
C LYS A 92 -11.56 14.10 7.17
N PRO A 93 -11.64 12.75 7.13
CA PRO A 93 -12.45 11.96 8.05
C PRO A 93 -12.28 12.28 9.54
N LEU A 94 -11.03 12.36 10.01
CA LEU A 94 -10.73 12.56 11.43
C LEU A 94 -11.15 13.94 11.93
N ASN A 95 -11.06 14.95 11.07
CA ASN A 95 -11.39 16.33 11.38
C ASN A 95 -12.82 16.71 10.97
N ASN A 96 -13.64 15.74 10.57
CA ASN A 96 -15.05 15.99 10.26
C ASN A 96 -15.79 16.42 11.54
N PRO A 97 -16.34 17.66 11.61
CA PRO A 97 -17.00 18.16 12.82
C PRO A 97 -18.20 17.30 13.22
N LYS A 98 -18.87 16.66 12.24
CA LYS A 98 -20.03 15.80 12.46
C LYS A 98 -19.68 14.45 13.11
N LEU A 99 -18.40 14.06 13.13
CA LEU A 99 -17.93 12.87 13.86
C LEU A 99 -18.10 13.00 15.38
N ALA A 100 -18.18 14.23 15.89
CA ALA A 100 -18.40 14.51 17.31
C ALA A 100 -19.90 14.58 17.69
N SER A 101 -20.83 14.49 16.73
CA SER A 101 -22.26 14.60 16.98
C SER A 101 -22.93 13.21 16.94
N PRO A 102 -23.35 12.64 18.08
CA PRO A 102 -24.00 11.31 18.14
C PRO A 102 -25.33 11.22 17.38
N LYS A 103 -25.92 12.37 17.04
CA LYS A 103 -27.23 12.49 16.38
C LYS A 103 -27.21 12.28 14.86
N LEU A 104 -26.03 12.19 14.24
CA LEU A 104 -25.85 12.05 12.78
C LEU A 104 -25.35 10.65 12.41
N ARG A 105 -26.13 9.61 12.74
CA ARG A 105 -25.90 8.21 12.29
C ARG A 105 -25.96 8.02 10.77
N LYS A 106 -26.27 9.06 9.99
CA LYS A 106 -26.41 9.02 8.52
C LYS A 106 -25.11 9.26 7.75
N LEU A 107 -23.98 9.51 8.43
CA LEU A 107 -22.70 9.71 7.74
C LEU A 107 -22.12 8.36 7.31
N LYS A 108 -21.85 8.22 6.01
CA LYS A 108 -21.13 7.08 5.45
C LYS A 108 -19.80 6.95 6.19
N GLN A 109 -19.57 5.78 6.78
CA GLN A 109 -18.31 5.42 7.41
C GLN A 109 -17.19 5.45 6.35
N PRO A 110 -16.07 6.17 6.59
CA PRO A 110 -14.89 6.05 5.75
C PRO A 110 -14.26 4.67 5.97
N ARG A 111 -14.13 3.89 4.89
CA ARG A 111 -13.59 2.52 4.93
C ARG A 111 -12.45 2.44 3.91
N PHE A 112 -11.23 2.25 4.39
CA PHE A 112 -10.04 2.25 3.55
C PHE A 112 -9.35 0.89 3.58
N ARG A 113 -8.74 0.51 2.46
CA ARG A 113 -7.98 -0.74 2.34
C ARG A 113 -6.59 -0.49 1.76
N LEU A 114 -5.61 -1.15 2.37
CA LEU A 114 -4.21 -1.17 1.96
C LEU A 114 -3.80 -2.61 1.63
N GLU A 115 -3.21 -2.80 0.46
CA GLU A 115 -2.62 -4.06 0.00
C GLU A 115 -1.14 -3.86 -0.28
N ILE A 116 -0.32 -4.15 0.72
CA ILE A 116 1.12 -3.92 0.75
C ILE A 116 1.82 -5.28 0.64
N PRO A 117 2.83 -5.42 -0.24
CA PRO A 117 3.64 -6.64 -0.30
C PRO A 117 4.33 -6.87 1.05
N ILE A 118 3.99 -7.97 1.73
CA ILE A 118 4.70 -8.45 2.93
C ILE A 118 5.78 -9.43 2.48
N LEU A 119 6.98 -9.34 3.05
CA LEU A 119 8.00 -10.38 2.88
C LEU A 119 7.68 -11.52 3.85
N ASP A 120 7.48 -12.70 3.26
CA ASP A 120 7.53 -14.07 3.79
C ASP A 120 7.54 -14.20 5.33
N ASP A 121 6.37 -14.57 5.87
CA ASP A 121 6.13 -15.59 6.93
C ASP A 121 4.81 -15.36 7.69
N ASP A 122 4.04 -14.31 7.34
CA ASP A 122 2.76 -13.94 7.99
C ASP A 122 2.82 -13.94 9.53
N SER A 123 4.03 -13.82 10.06
CA SER A 123 4.32 -14.05 11.46
C SER A 123 3.79 -12.87 12.28
N PRO A 124 3.43 -13.11 13.56
CA PRO A 124 3.12 -12.06 14.51
C PRO A 124 4.10 -10.88 14.51
N SER A 125 5.40 -11.17 14.39
CA SER A 125 6.45 -10.15 14.36
C SER A 125 6.43 -9.35 13.05
N SER A 126 6.33 -10.01 11.89
CA SER A 126 6.32 -9.34 10.59
C SER A 126 5.13 -8.39 10.44
N LEU A 127 3.93 -8.82 10.83
CA LEU A 127 2.72 -7.99 10.74
C LEU A 127 2.75 -6.83 11.74
N SER A 128 3.28 -7.06 12.95
CA SER A 128 3.49 -6.02 13.96
C SER A 128 4.50 -4.95 13.50
N GLN A 129 5.59 -5.36 12.86
CA GLN A 129 6.56 -4.43 12.29
C GLN A 129 5.97 -3.64 11.12
N LEU A 130 5.16 -4.26 10.25
CA LEU A 130 4.46 -3.54 9.20
C LEU A 130 3.53 -2.46 9.77
N ALA A 131 2.70 -2.82 10.75
CA ALA A 131 1.84 -1.85 11.43
C ALA A 131 2.67 -0.72 12.04
N PHE A 132 3.77 -1.04 12.73
CA PHE A 132 4.67 -0.04 13.30
C PHE A 132 5.24 0.90 12.23
N SER A 133 5.78 0.38 11.13
CA SER A 133 6.34 1.20 10.05
C SER A 133 5.33 2.16 9.40
N ILE A 134 4.05 1.79 9.38
CA ILE A 134 2.99 2.66 8.83
C ILE A 134 2.54 3.71 9.85
N PHE A 135 2.37 3.34 11.12
CA PHE A 135 1.62 4.15 12.09
C PHE A 135 2.46 4.85 13.18
N HIS A 136 3.69 4.41 13.49
CA HIS A 136 4.43 4.90 14.67
C HIS A 136 4.72 6.41 14.66
N ASP A 137 4.90 6.98 13.47
CA ASP A 137 5.21 8.39 13.23
C ASP A 137 4.25 9.00 12.20
N LEU A 138 3.05 8.43 12.08
CA LEU A 138 2.02 8.95 11.18
C LEU A 138 1.48 10.28 11.73
N PRO A 139 1.67 11.42 11.04
CA PRO A 139 1.34 12.74 11.60
C PRO A 139 -0.16 13.05 11.48
N ILE A 140 -1.01 12.19 12.05
CA ILE A 140 -2.44 12.39 12.13
C ILE A 140 -2.82 13.04 13.46
N SER A 141 -3.71 14.02 13.39
CA SER A 141 -4.29 14.67 14.58
C SER A 141 -5.80 14.85 14.40
N ARG A 142 -6.51 14.80 15.51
CA ARG A 142 -7.94 15.10 15.58
C ARG A 142 -8.12 16.40 16.35
N ARG A 143 -8.49 17.49 15.66
CA ARG A 143 -8.66 18.82 16.27
C ARG A 143 -7.43 19.27 17.10
N GLY A 144 -6.23 18.90 16.66
CA GLY A 144 -4.98 19.25 17.33
C GLY A 144 -4.58 18.33 18.50
N SER A 145 -5.35 17.29 18.82
CA SER A 145 -4.95 16.24 19.77
C SER A 145 -4.44 14.99 19.05
N ASN A 146 -3.68 14.17 19.78
CA ASN A 146 -3.25 12.85 19.31
C ASN A 146 -4.45 11.96 19.00
N VAL A 147 -4.33 11.16 17.94
CA VAL A 147 -5.35 10.20 17.51
C VAL A 147 -5.16 8.90 18.28
N LYS A 148 -6.25 8.35 18.82
CA LYS A 148 -6.26 7.03 19.44
C LYS A 148 -6.50 5.96 18.38
N ILE A 149 -5.53 5.08 18.17
CA ILE A 149 -5.60 4.02 17.15
C ILE A 149 -5.84 2.69 17.82
N LEU A 150 -6.84 1.94 17.36
CA LEU A 150 -7.10 0.57 17.78
C LEU A 150 -6.69 -0.40 16.67
N PHE A 151 -5.77 -1.30 16.96
CA PHE A 151 -5.46 -2.44 16.10
C PHE A 151 -6.27 -3.65 16.53
N LEU A 152 -6.99 -4.22 15.56
CA LEU A 152 -7.76 -5.44 15.64
C LEU A 152 -6.97 -6.54 14.93
N TRP A 153 -6.41 -7.45 15.71
CA TRP A 153 -5.56 -8.53 15.22
C TRP A 153 -6.36 -9.81 14.96
N PRO A 154 -5.89 -10.71 14.08
CA PRO A 154 -6.61 -11.94 13.73
C PRO A 154 -6.87 -12.82 14.97
N ASP A 155 -5.84 -12.99 15.81
CA ASP A 155 -5.92 -13.81 17.01
C ASP A 155 -4.96 -13.31 18.11
N PRO A 156 -5.08 -13.82 19.35
CA PRO A 156 -4.28 -13.34 20.48
C PRO A 156 -2.75 -13.49 20.33
N SER A 157 -2.25 -14.39 19.47
CA SER A 157 -0.80 -14.61 19.29
C SER A 157 -0.06 -13.39 18.73
N PHE A 158 -0.79 -12.44 18.14
CA PHE A 158 -0.25 -11.20 17.58
C PHE A 158 -0.01 -10.11 18.62
N ILE A 159 -0.68 -10.19 19.79
CA ILE A 159 -0.74 -9.09 20.75
C ILE A 159 0.63 -8.79 21.36
N ASP A 160 1.36 -9.81 21.81
CA ASP A 160 2.67 -9.61 22.45
C ASP A 160 3.69 -9.00 21.47
N SER A 161 3.69 -9.45 20.22
CA SER A 161 4.54 -8.89 19.17
C SER A 161 4.17 -7.43 18.85
N ALA A 162 2.87 -7.12 18.85
CA ALA A 162 2.36 -5.78 18.59
C ALA A 162 2.74 -4.81 19.71
N VAL A 163 2.51 -5.19 20.97
CA VAL A 163 2.89 -4.39 22.15
C VAL A 163 4.40 -4.19 22.21
N LYS A 164 5.19 -5.22 21.87
CA LYS A 164 6.66 -5.08 21.81
C LYS A 164 7.11 -4.11 20.72
N ALA A 165 6.44 -4.07 19.58
CA ALA A 165 6.74 -3.15 18.49
C ALA A 165 6.31 -1.71 18.84
N PHE A 166 5.12 -1.51 19.41
CA PHE A 166 4.57 -0.20 19.75
C PHE A 166 4.84 0.17 21.21
N ARG A 167 5.80 1.07 21.44
CA ARG A 167 6.10 1.61 22.78
C ARG A 167 5.26 2.84 23.16
N SER A 168 4.04 2.99 22.63
CA SER A 168 3.22 4.20 22.78
C SER A 168 1.86 3.93 23.42
N ASP A 169 1.45 4.80 24.34
CA ASP A 169 0.14 4.75 25.01
C ASP A 169 -1.05 5.18 24.13
N SER A 170 -0.78 5.77 22.95
CA SER A 170 -1.83 6.22 22.02
C SER A 170 -2.42 5.11 21.16
N VAL A 171 -1.87 3.90 21.28
CA VAL A 171 -2.23 2.73 20.49
C VAL A 171 -2.77 1.65 21.42
N ASN A 172 -3.88 1.03 21.02
CA ASN A 172 -4.42 -0.14 21.69
C ASN A 172 -4.42 -1.33 20.74
N HIS A 173 -4.15 -2.52 21.27
CA HIS A 173 -4.07 -3.77 20.52
C HIS A 173 -5.03 -4.78 21.14
N ILE A 174 -5.92 -5.35 20.33
CA ILE A 174 -6.85 -6.38 20.79
C ILE A 174 -7.06 -7.44 19.71
N ALA A 175 -7.24 -8.69 20.13
CA ALA A 175 -7.64 -9.75 19.22
C ALA A 175 -9.12 -9.56 18.88
N MET A 176 -9.46 -9.68 17.60
CA MET A 176 -10.81 -9.38 17.11
C MET A 176 -11.80 -10.50 17.36
N SER A 177 -11.37 -11.77 17.23
CA SER A 177 -12.26 -12.93 17.10
C SER A 177 -12.47 -13.66 18.44
N PRO A 178 -13.72 -13.84 18.89
CA PRO A 178 -14.95 -13.21 18.41
C PRO A 178 -15.09 -11.75 18.92
N VAL A 179 -15.93 -10.95 18.26
CA VAL A 179 -16.23 -9.59 18.75
C VAL A 179 -16.89 -9.66 20.13
N SER A 180 -16.16 -9.18 21.14
CA SER A 180 -16.55 -9.24 22.56
C SER A 180 -16.80 -7.85 23.15
N ASP A 181 -17.28 -7.79 24.39
CA ASP A 181 -17.52 -6.53 25.10
C ASP A 181 -16.24 -5.69 25.28
N SER A 182 -15.08 -6.35 25.39
CA SER A 182 -13.78 -5.67 25.44
C SER A 182 -13.47 -4.96 24.11
N VAL A 183 -13.75 -5.60 22.98
CA VAL A 183 -13.64 -5.01 21.64
C VAL A 183 -14.58 -3.81 21.52
N ASN A 184 -15.85 -3.96 21.91
CA ASN A 184 -16.82 -2.87 21.89
C ASN A 184 -16.40 -1.68 22.77
N LYS A 185 -15.83 -1.94 23.96
CA LYS A 185 -15.29 -0.89 24.84
C LYS A 185 -14.10 -0.17 24.21
N ALA A 186 -13.18 -0.91 23.57
CA ALA A 186 -12.03 -0.34 22.88
C ALA A 186 -12.45 0.52 21.67
N LEU A 187 -13.45 0.06 20.89
CA LEU A 187 -14.01 0.80 19.75
C LEU A 187 -14.63 2.14 20.18
N ARG A 188 -15.25 2.21 21.37
CA ARG A 188 -15.81 3.47 21.87
C ARG A 188 -14.74 4.53 22.14
N SER A 189 -13.55 4.12 22.61
CA SER A 189 -12.47 5.04 22.99
C SER A 189 -11.53 5.41 21.85
N ALA A 190 -11.49 4.63 20.77
CA ALA A 190 -10.61 4.86 19.62
C ALA A 190 -11.16 5.91 18.63
N ASP A 191 -10.28 6.50 17.83
CA ASP A 191 -10.59 7.43 16.73
C ASP A 191 -10.49 6.76 15.35
N VAL A 192 -9.59 5.79 15.22
CA VAL A 192 -9.39 4.92 14.04
C VAL A 192 -9.35 3.47 14.49
N ALA A 193 -10.01 2.57 13.76
CA ALA A 193 -9.84 1.12 13.94
C ALA A 193 -9.14 0.52 12.72
N VAL A 194 -8.16 -0.36 12.96
CA VAL A 194 -7.32 -0.97 11.93
C VAL A 194 -7.44 -2.49 12.04
N PHE A 195 -8.04 -3.12 11.04
CA PHE A 195 -8.11 -4.56 10.90
C PHE A 195 -6.82 -5.05 10.23
N MET A 196 -6.01 -5.79 10.99
CA MET A 196 -4.74 -6.34 10.52
C MET A 196 -4.94 -7.75 10.01
N ALA A 197 -4.69 -7.97 8.72
CA ALA A 197 -4.73 -9.26 8.05
C ALA A 197 -5.94 -10.16 8.41
N PRO A 198 -7.19 -9.64 8.35
CA PRO A 198 -8.36 -10.45 8.69
C PRO A 198 -8.49 -11.66 7.76
N GLU A 199 -8.97 -12.77 8.32
CA GLU A 199 -9.22 -14.01 7.59
C GLU A 199 -10.63 -14.08 7.00
N LYS A 200 -10.80 -14.98 6.03
CA LYS A 200 -12.10 -15.26 5.38
C LYS A 200 -13.21 -15.58 6.40
N THR A 201 -12.87 -16.36 7.42
CA THR A 201 -13.76 -16.77 8.51
C THR A 201 -14.18 -15.60 9.42
N GLN A 202 -13.47 -14.48 9.36
CA GLN A 202 -13.64 -13.34 10.25
C GLN A 202 -14.40 -12.18 9.61
N VAL A 203 -14.91 -12.33 8.39
CA VAL A 203 -15.61 -11.26 7.66
C VAL A 203 -16.81 -10.72 8.45
N GLU A 204 -17.57 -11.58 9.13
CA GLU A 204 -18.70 -11.15 9.98
C GLU A 204 -18.24 -10.43 11.26
N ASP A 205 -17.10 -10.80 11.84
CA ASP A 205 -16.51 -10.07 12.97
C ASP A 205 -16.04 -8.67 12.54
N VAL A 206 -15.37 -8.57 11.39
CA VAL A 206 -14.95 -7.28 10.81
C VAL A 206 -16.16 -6.38 10.56
N LYS A 207 -17.24 -6.95 10.02
CA LYS A 207 -18.51 -6.25 9.78
C LYS A 207 -19.13 -5.76 11.07
N THR A 208 -19.28 -6.64 12.06
CA THR A 208 -19.84 -6.34 13.37
C THR A 208 -19.04 -5.23 14.09
N ALA A 209 -17.72 -5.34 14.11
CA ALA A 209 -16.84 -4.32 14.70
C ALA A 209 -16.93 -2.98 13.94
N SER A 210 -16.99 -3.02 12.61
CA SER A 210 -17.13 -1.80 11.78
C SER A 210 -18.45 -1.09 12.02
N GLU A 211 -19.55 -1.83 12.12
CA GLU A 211 -20.88 -1.29 12.43
C GLU A 211 -20.94 -0.69 13.84
N ALA A 212 -20.33 -1.35 14.82
CA ALA A 212 -20.18 -0.83 16.18
C ALA A 212 -19.32 0.45 16.23
N PHE A 213 -18.35 0.60 15.33
CA PHE A 213 -17.52 1.80 15.19
C PHE A 213 -18.22 2.96 14.44
N SER A 214 -19.34 2.66 13.77
CA SER A 214 -20.27 3.61 13.16
C SER A 214 -19.60 4.60 12.20
N SER A 215 -19.63 5.91 12.45
CA SER A 215 -19.16 6.94 11.51
C SER A 215 -17.64 7.16 11.49
N LYS A 216 -16.88 6.48 12.36
CA LYS A 216 -15.43 6.65 12.50
C LYS A 216 -14.67 5.84 11.43
N PRO A 217 -13.51 6.34 10.96
CA PRO A 217 -12.77 5.71 9.87
C PRO A 217 -12.22 4.35 10.27
N VAL A 218 -12.44 3.35 9.41
CA VAL A 218 -11.83 2.02 9.54
C VAL A 218 -10.83 1.78 8.42
N VAL A 219 -9.77 1.05 8.74
CA VAL A 219 -8.69 0.68 7.82
C VAL A 219 -8.55 -0.83 7.83
N MET A 220 -8.47 -1.44 6.66
CA MET A 220 -8.16 -2.86 6.50
C MET A 220 -6.81 -2.99 5.83
N ILE A 221 -5.90 -3.76 6.43
CA ILE A 221 -4.56 -3.97 5.90
C ILE A 221 -4.37 -5.45 5.58
N ASN A 222 -4.01 -5.75 4.33
CA ASN A 222 -3.61 -7.08 3.86
C ASN A 222 -4.56 -8.21 4.26
N PRO A 223 -5.87 -8.13 3.93
CA PRO A 223 -6.78 -9.24 4.18
C PRO A 223 -6.28 -10.54 3.57
N ARG A 224 -6.52 -11.67 4.26
CA ARG A 224 -6.02 -13.01 3.90
C ARG A 224 -6.96 -13.75 2.94
N TRP A 225 -7.60 -13.00 2.04
CA TRP A 225 -8.38 -13.55 0.93
C TRP A 225 -7.95 -12.89 -0.37
N LEU A 226 -8.09 -13.63 -1.47
CA LEU A 226 -7.80 -13.13 -2.80
C LEU A 226 -8.97 -12.31 -3.33
N PHE A 227 -8.70 -11.47 -4.33
CA PHE A 227 -9.72 -10.64 -4.97
C PHE A 227 -10.83 -11.50 -5.60
N GLU A 228 -10.47 -12.63 -6.19
CA GLU A 228 -11.41 -13.57 -6.81
C GLU A 228 -12.39 -14.16 -5.79
N GLU A 229 -11.94 -14.31 -4.55
CA GLU A 229 -12.75 -14.83 -3.45
C GLU A 229 -13.77 -13.80 -2.94
N GLU A 230 -13.59 -12.51 -3.27
CA GLU A 230 -14.47 -11.44 -2.79
C GLU A 230 -15.89 -11.57 -3.31
N LYS A 231 -16.06 -12.11 -4.52
CA LYS A 231 -17.38 -12.45 -5.09
C LYS A 231 -18.15 -13.42 -4.20
N GLY A 232 -17.45 -14.28 -3.45
CA GLY A 232 -18.02 -15.25 -2.53
C GLY A 232 -18.57 -14.65 -1.23
N PHE A 233 -18.24 -13.39 -0.90
CA PHE A 233 -18.78 -12.70 0.29
C PHE A 233 -20.13 -12.01 0.03
N GLY A 234 -20.57 -11.97 -1.24
CA GLY A 234 -21.75 -11.24 -1.66
C GLY A 234 -21.53 -9.73 -1.78
N ASP A 235 -22.50 -9.08 -2.39
CA ASP A 235 -22.43 -7.66 -2.73
C ASP A 235 -22.80 -6.81 -1.50
N GLY A 236 -21.83 -6.29 -0.76
CA GLY A 236 -22.19 -5.29 0.25
C GLY A 236 -21.05 -4.75 1.10
N PHE A 237 -20.47 -5.59 1.97
CA PHE A 237 -19.60 -5.08 3.03
C PHE A 237 -18.13 -4.94 2.59
N ILE A 238 -17.50 -6.00 2.10
CA ILE A 238 -16.08 -5.96 1.70
C ILE A 238 -15.86 -4.96 0.56
N GLY A 239 -16.75 -4.96 -0.44
CA GLY A 239 -16.72 -4.00 -1.56
C GLY A 239 -16.95 -2.53 -1.15
N SER A 240 -17.36 -2.26 0.09
CA SER A 240 -17.48 -0.88 0.60
C SER A 240 -16.16 -0.25 1.02
N PHE A 241 -15.09 -1.05 1.14
CA PHE A 241 -13.74 -0.56 1.43
C PHE A 241 -13.10 -0.01 0.17
N GLU A 242 -12.74 1.26 0.21
CA GLU A 242 -12.00 1.91 -0.86
C GLU A 242 -10.53 1.51 -0.78
N VAL A 243 -10.04 0.80 -1.80
CA VAL A 243 -8.62 0.47 -1.91
C VAL A 243 -7.85 1.74 -2.26
N ILE A 244 -7.08 2.26 -1.31
CA ILE A 244 -6.32 3.51 -1.46
C ILE A 244 -4.85 3.28 -1.82
N TYR A 245 -4.36 2.06 -1.57
CA TYR A 245 -3.06 1.61 -2.01
C TYR A 245 -3.12 0.11 -2.28
N ALA A 246 -2.59 -0.32 -3.42
CA ALA A 246 -2.41 -1.72 -3.73
C ALA A 246 -1.19 -1.91 -4.64
N PHE A 247 -0.38 -2.91 -4.32
CA PHE A 247 0.68 -3.38 -5.19
C PHE A 247 0.64 -4.91 -5.27
N THR A 248 0.30 -5.42 -6.44
CA THR A 248 0.21 -6.87 -6.70
C THR A 248 1.15 -7.22 -7.85
N GLY A 249 2.13 -8.09 -7.59
CA GLY A 249 3.03 -8.60 -8.61
C GLY A 249 2.37 -9.61 -9.54
N LEU A 250 2.72 -9.56 -10.82
CA LEU A 250 2.29 -10.47 -11.87
C LEU A 250 3.52 -11.10 -12.53
N GLU A 251 3.48 -12.41 -12.81
CA GLU A 251 4.42 -13.06 -13.73
C GLU A 251 3.75 -13.21 -15.10
N VAL A 252 4.21 -12.41 -16.08
CA VAL A 252 3.71 -12.40 -17.46
C VAL A 252 4.48 -13.43 -18.29
N ARG A 253 3.80 -14.50 -18.72
CA ARG A 253 4.43 -15.55 -19.54
C ARG A 253 3.95 -15.44 -20.99
N GLY A 254 4.89 -15.11 -21.87
CA GLY A 254 4.75 -15.33 -23.32
C GLY A 254 5.32 -16.67 -23.76
N VAL A 255 5.20 -16.98 -25.04
CA VAL A 255 5.64 -18.26 -25.65
C VAL A 255 7.14 -18.52 -25.40
N LEU A 256 7.98 -17.47 -25.41
CA LEU A 256 9.43 -17.57 -25.23
C LEU A 256 10.02 -16.55 -24.22
N SER A 257 9.18 -15.74 -23.56
CA SER A 257 9.66 -14.70 -22.64
C SER A 257 8.86 -14.67 -21.35
N LYS A 258 9.53 -14.46 -20.23
CA LYS A 258 8.90 -14.13 -18.94
C LYS A 258 9.18 -12.67 -18.62
N ARG A 259 8.16 -11.93 -18.23
CA ARG A 259 8.26 -10.51 -17.84
C ARG A 259 7.60 -10.31 -16.49
N LYS A 260 8.08 -9.33 -15.74
CA LYS A 260 7.37 -8.88 -14.55
C LYS A 260 6.25 -7.92 -14.96
N GLY A 261 5.11 -8.05 -14.32
CA GLY A 261 4.05 -7.07 -14.37
C GLY A 261 3.58 -6.72 -12.97
N VAL A 262 2.82 -5.65 -12.84
CA VAL A 262 2.19 -5.27 -11.57
C VAL A 262 0.81 -4.69 -11.82
N ILE A 263 -0.12 -4.96 -10.91
CA ILE A 263 -1.36 -4.19 -10.74
C ILE A 263 -1.10 -3.21 -9.61
N PHE A 264 -1.25 -1.92 -9.88
CA PHE A 264 -0.86 -0.87 -8.96
C PHE A 264 -1.93 0.19 -8.81
N LYS A 265 -2.21 0.58 -7.57
CA LYS A 265 -3.02 1.74 -7.21
C LYS A 265 -2.36 2.50 -6.07
N CYS A 266 -2.31 3.82 -6.17
CA CYS A 266 -1.75 4.71 -5.16
C CYS A 266 -2.56 6.01 -5.17
N VAL A 267 -3.41 6.22 -4.15
CA VAL A 267 -4.29 7.39 -4.09
C VAL A 267 -3.53 8.62 -3.63
N ARG A 268 -3.67 9.72 -4.38
CA ARG A 268 -3.08 11.03 -4.05
C ARG A 268 -4.08 11.94 -3.37
N ASP A 269 -3.55 12.79 -2.49
CA ASP A 269 -4.26 13.94 -1.89
C ASP A 269 -5.61 13.62 -1.22
N GLY A 270 -5.84 12.35 -0.86
CA GLY A 270 -7.07 11.88 -0.25
C GLY A 270 -8.28 11.82 -1.18
N VAL A 271 -8.11 11.96 -2.50
CA VAL A 271 -9.20 11.93 -3.49
C VAL A 271 -9.20 10.60 -4.24
N VAL A 272 -10.01 9.65 -3.76
CA VAL A 272 -10.04 8.28 -4.31
C VAL A 272 -10.60 8.20 -5.74
N SER A 273 -11.56 9.08 -6.09
CA SER A 273 -12.29 9.03 -7.36
C SER A 273 -11.46 9.45 -8.59
N GLY A 274 -10.34 10.15 -8.38
CA GLY A 274 -9.46 10.59 -9.47
C GLY A 274 -8.41 9.54 -9.85
N GLU A 275 -8.16 8.57 -8.98
CA GLU A 275 -6.98 7.71 -9.07
C GLU A 275 -7.33 6.33 -9.65
N ARG A 276 -6.67 6.03 -10.77
CA ARG A 276 -6.91 4.82 -11.57
C ARG A 276 -6.06 3.66 -11.09
N TRP A 277 -6.54 2.46 -11.37
CA TRP A 277 -5.76 1.24 -11.31
C TRP A 277 -4.90 1.15 -12.56
N ASN A 278 -3.61 0.89 -12.40
CA ASN A 278 -2.67 0.76 -13.50
C ASN A 278 -2.22 -0.69 -13.61
N VAL A 279 -2.20 -1.22 -14.83
CA VAL A 279 -1.51 -2.46 -15.16
C VAL A 279 -0.20 -2.05 -15.82
N LEU A 280 0.92 -2.44 -15.21
CA LEU A 280 2.25 -2.17 -15.73
C LEU A 280 2.98 -3.47 -16.07
N VAL A 281 3.83 -3.43 -17.10
CA VAL A 281 4.63 -4.57 -17.57
C VAL A 281 6.04 -4.10 -17.89
N GLU A 282 7.01 -4.95 -17.61
CA GLU A 282 8.42 -4.75 -17.95
C GLU A 282 8.61 -4.68 -19.47
N GLU A 283 9.31 -3.65 -19.96
CA GLU A 283 9.66 -3.53 -21.37
C GLU A 283 10.71 -4.58 -21.79
N GLU A 284 10.61 -5.11 -23.02
CA GLU A 284 11.53 -6.14 -23.54
C GLU A 284 12.99 -5.67 -23.59
N GLU A 285 13.20 -4.40 -23.92
CA GLU A 285 14.53 -3.80 -24.12
C GLU A 285 14.92 -2.87 -22.95
N GLY A 286 14.01 -2.65 -22.00
CA GLY A 286 14.19 -1.72 -20.89
C GLY A 286 14.48 -2.49 -19.62
N ASN A 287 15.77 -2.64 -19.29
CA ASN A 287 16.39 -3.24 -18.09
C ASN A 287 15.55 -3.17 -16.78
N GLY A 288 14.45 -3.91 -16.66
CA GLY A 288 13.54 -3.86 -15.50
C GLY A 288 12.55 -2.69 -15.45
N ILE A 289 12.42 -1.86 -16.49
CA ILE A 289 11.56 -0.67 -16.46
C ILE A 289 10.09 -1.06 -16.68
N LEU A 290 9.24 -0.75 -15.70
CA LEU A 290 7.80 -0.98 -15.75
C LEU A 290 7.10 0.16 -16.51
N LYS A 291 6.29 -0.20 -17.51
CA LYS A 291 5.47 0.72 -18.29
C LYS A 291 3.99 0.43 -18.15
N VAL A 292 3.19 1.49 -18.04
CA VAL A 292 1.73 1.38 -18.03
C VAL A 292 1.24 0.86 -19.39
N VAL A 293 0.56 -0.29 -19.37
CA VAL A 293 -0.05 -0.91 -20.56
C VAL A 293 -1.56 -0.75 -20.58
N SER A 294 -2.20 -0.52 -19.43
CA SER A 294 -3.62 -0.21 -19.33
C SER A 294 -3.96 0.53 -18.03
N GLN A 295 -5.10 1.22 -18.02
CA GLN A 295 -5.66 1.92 -16.88
C GLN A 295 -7.15 1.60 -16.70
N PHE A 296 -7.60 1.42 -15.46
CA PHE A 296 -8.97 1.08 -15.11
C PHE A 296 -9.52 2.02 -14.03
N ASN A 297 -10.81 2.36 -14.11
CA ASN A 297 -11.47 3.18 -13.08
C ASN A 297 -11.80 2.36 -11.82
N SER A 298 -12.09 1.06 -11.99
CA SER A 298 -12.29 0.07 -10.94
C SER A 298 -11.12 -0.91 -10.90
N ARG A 299 -11.06 -1.73 -9.84
CA ARG A 299 -10.07 -2.81 -9.77
C ARG A 299 -10.29 -3.76 -10.95
N PRO A 300 -9.27 -4.01 -11.80
CA PRO A 300 -9.43 -4.92 -12.91
C PRO A 300 -9.56 -6.36 -12.41
N SER A 301 -10.43 -7.12 -13.05
CA SER A 301 -10.52 -8.57 -12.92
C SER A 301 -9.30 -9.25 -13.55
N MET A 302 -9.03 -10.48 -13.13
CA MET A 302 -7.93 -11.23 -13.73
C MET A 302 -8.16 -11.43 -15.23
N GLU A 303 -9.41 -11.70 -15.64
CA GLU A 303 -9.77 -11.87 -17.05
C GLU A 303 -9.49 -10.60 -17.88
N GLU A 304 -9.77 -9.41 -17.33
CA GLU A 304 -9.43 -8.13 -17.98
C GLU A 304 -7.91 -7.92 -18.08
N VAL A 305 -7.16 -8.26 -17.02
CA VAL A 305 -5.70 -8.19 -17.02
C VAL A 305 -5.13 -9.14 -18.07
N GLU A 306 -5.61 -10.37 -18.14
CA GLU A 306 -5.20 -11.36 -19.14
C GLU A 306 -5.44 -10.86 -20.57
N LEU A 307 -6.62 -10.27 -20.83
CA LEU A 307 -6.95 -9.72 -22.14
C LEU A 307 -6.02 -8.57 -22.55
N VAL A 308 -5.71 -7.65 -21.63
CA VAL A 308 -4.75 -6.56 -21.86
C VAL A 308 -3.38 -7.12 -22.23
N LEU A 309 -2.92 -8.11 -21.48
CA LEU A 309 -1.61 -8.71 -21.68
C LEU A 309 -1.54 -9.54 -22.98
N TYR A 310 -2.62 -10.22 -23.33
CA TYR A 310 -2.75 -10.90 -24.62
C TYR A 310 -2.62 -9.92 -25.79
N ASN A 311 -3.36 -8.81 -25.74
CA ASN A 311 -3.29 -7.77 -26.78
C ASN A 311 -1.89 -7.15 -26.87
N LEU A 312 -1.24 -6.90 -25.74
CA LEU A 312 0.14 -6.43 -25.68
C LEU A 312 1.11 -7.41 -26.36
N MET A 313 0.98 -8.72 -26.09
CA MET A 313 1.81 -9.75 -26.70
C MET A 313 1.55 -9.87 -28.21
N ALA A 314 0.29 -9.79 -28.64
CA ALA A 314 -0.07 -9.83 -30.06
C ALA A 314 0.52 -8.64 -30.82
N MET A 315 0.48 -7.43 -30.27
CA MET A 315 1.09 -6.24 -30.90
C MET A 315 2.61 -6.33 -31.03
N ASN A 316 3.27 -6.99 -30.07
CA ASN A 316 4.73 -7.13 -30.03
C ASN A 316 5.23 -8.43 -30.66
N SER A 317 4.36 -9.22 -31.30
CA SER A 317 4.73 -10.48 -31.95
C SER A 317 5.75 -10.25 -33.08
N PRO A 318 6.73 -11.16 -33.27
CA PRO A 318 7.70 -11.07 -34.36
C PRO A 318 7.06 -10.86 -35.73
N ILE A 319 5.91 -11.51 -35.99
CA ILE A 319 5.21 -11.43 -37.27
C ILE A 319 4.68 -10.00 -37.52
N THR A 320 4.09 -9.36 -36.50
CA THR A 320 3.64 -7.96 -36.55
C THR A 320 4.79 -6.98 -36.63
N LYS A 321 5.90 -7.22 -35.91
CA LYS A 321 7.13 -6.41 -36.02
C LYS A 321 7.67 -6.49 -37.45
N SER A 322 7.82 -7.69 -38.02
CA SER A 322 8.28 -7.92 -39.40
C SER A 322 7.37 -7.27 -40.44
N ALA A 323 6.05 -7.34 -40.27
CA ALA A 323 5.09 -6.69 -41.17
C ALA A 323 5.21 -5.15 -41.11
N LYS A 324 5.43 -4.57 -39.93
CA LYS A 324 5.70 -3.14 -39.78
C LYS A 324 7.03 -2.75 -40.43
N PHE A 325 8.10 -3.52 -40.23
CA PHE A 325 9.38 -3.29 -40.90
C PHE A 325 9.26 -3.35 -42.43
N LEU A 326 8.54 -4.33 -42.98
CA LEU A 326 8.31 -4.40 -44.43
C LEU A 326 7.47 -3.23 -44.94
N LYS A 327 6.43 -2.83 -44.20
CA LYS A 327 5.62 -1.66 -44.53
C LYS A 327 6.43 -0.37 -44.50
N ASP A 328 7.24 -0.16 -43.46
CA ASP A 328 8.09 1.03 -43.29
C ASP A 328 9.19 1.08 -44.37
N LEU A 329 9.73 -0.08 -44.75
CA LEU A 329 10.68 -0.19 -45.87
C LEU A 329 10.00 0.16 -47.20
N VAL A 330 8.80 -0.36 -47.46
CA VAL A 330 8.04 -0.06 -48.68
C VAL A 330 7.60 1.40 -48.73
N SER A 331 7.19 2.01 -47.61
CA SER A 331 6.81 3.44 -47.56
C SER A 331 8.00 4.38 -47.75
N ASN A 332 9.19 4.02 -47.24
CA ASN A 332 10.41 4.81 -47.49
C ASN A 332 10.88 4.70 -48.95
N ILE A 333 10.63 3.57 -49.62
CA ILE A 333 10.96 3.37 -51.04
C ILE A 333 9.92 4.06 -51.96
N THR A 334 8.65 4.21 -51.53
CA THR A 334 7.57 4.81 -52.33
C THR A 334 7.31 6.30 -52.08
N GLY A 335 8.05 6.95 -51.18
CA GLY A 335 8.20 8.41 -51.18
C GLY A 335 6.95 9.24 -50.91
N LYS A 336 5.97 8.75 -50.12
CA LYS A 336 4.86 9.58 -49.64
C LYS A 336 4.98 9.79 -48.13
N LYS A 337 5.48 10.97 -47.75
CA LYS A 337 5.33 11.55 -46.42
C LYS A 337 3.89 12.00 -46.20
#